data_AF-A0AAD2QX15-F1
#
_entry.id   AF-A0AAD2QX15-F1
#
_cell.length_a   1.000
_cell.length_b   1.000
_cell.length_c   1.000
_cell.angle_alpha   90.00
_cell.angle_beta   90.00
_cell.angle_gamma   90.00
#
_symmetry.space_group_name_H-M   'P 1'
#
loop_
_entity.id
_entity.type
_entity.pdbx_description
1 polymer ?
#
loop_
_entity_poly.entity_id
_entity_poly.type
_entity_poly.pdbx_seq_one_letter_code
_entity_poly.pdbx_strand_id
1 'polypeptide(L)'
;MQTYLELEEFCKLVHLNEDVVKGMMANGALNFKEEEGKIYIEAHQGTFSVVPSAAKSQPAMVNSMTLAGESFVEKTIGTILNLHEKVLDAKDETLEALKNENKFLKDALYSMQELYDEDRKTIETLNNELKHAREEIEFLKRKYRLMWSKTAEIFGAKTEPDLEMNKNLEKPIENMEQ
;
A
#
# COMPACT_ATOMS: atom_id res chain seq x y z
N MET A 1 20.97 -10.14 -48.82
CA MET A 1 21.61 -8.82 -48.73
C MET A 1 22.62 -8.90 -47.60
N GLN A 2 23.92 -8.81 -47.88
CA GLN A 2 24.93 -8.80 -46.83
C GLN A 2 24.99 -7.38 -46.25
N THR A 3 24.68 -7.23 -44.97
CA THR A 3 24.71 -5.95 -44.27
C THR A 3 26.07 -5.80 -43.62
N TYR A 4 26.78 -4.71 -43.91
CA TYR A 4 28.08 -4.39 -43.32
C TYR A 4 27.90 -3.22 -42.35
N LEU A 5 28.52 -3.31 -41.16
CA LEU A 5 28.47 -2.31 -40.09
C LEU A 5 29.87 -1.76 -39.85
N GLU A 6 29.99 -0.46 -39.58
CA GLU A 6 31.28 0.11 -39.17
C GLU A 6 31.71 -0.48 -37.81
N LEU A 7 33.03 -0.65 -37.60
CA LEU A 7 33.59 -1.28 -36.40
C LEU A 7 33.01 -0.71 -35.09
N GLU A 8 32.87 0.61 -35.00
CA GLU A 8 32.35 1.29 -33.81
C GLU A 8 30.86 0.96 -33.55
N GLU A 9 30.06 0.88 -34.63
CA GLU A 9 28.65 0.50 -34.55
C GLU A 9 28.49 -0.98 -34.18
N PHE A 10 29.36 -1.85 -34.69
CA PHE A 10 29.39 -3.25 -34.34
C PHE A 10 29.77 -3.48 -32.87
N CYS A 11 30.75 -2.73 -32.35
CA CYS A 11 31.14 -2.78 -30.93
C CYS A 11 29.96 -2.38 -30.02
N LYS A 12 29.21 -1.34 -30.40
CA LYS A 12 28.00 -0.92 -29.67
C LYS A 12 26.90 -1.98 -29.72
N LEU A 13 26.75 -2.67 -30.84
CA LEU A 13 25.73 -3.70 -31.01
C LEU A 13 26.03 -4.95 -30.17
N VAL A 14 27.28 -5.42 -30.18
CA VAL A 14 27.70 -6.66 -29.48
C VAL A 14 28.15 -6.40 -28.03
N HIS A 15 28.23 -5.13 -27.60
CA HIS A 15 28.69 -4.73 -26.26
C HIS A 15 30.11 -5.27 -25.94
N LEU A 16 30.96 -5.36 -26.95
CA LEU A 16 32.35 -5.80 -26.83
C LEU A 16 33.29 -4.63 -27.08
N ASN A 17 34.42 -4.65 -26.38
CA ASN A 17 35.45 -3.63 -26.55
C ASN A 17 36.16 -3.80 -27.90
N GLU A 18 36.60 -2.69 -28.50
CA GLU A 18 37.17 -2.66 -29.84
C GLU A 18 38.41 -3.57 -29.96
N ASP A 19 39.21 -3.66 -28.91
CA ASP A 19 40.38 -4.56 -28.84
C ASP A 19 40.00 -6.04 -28.96
N VAL A 20 38.85 -6.43 -28.40
CA VAL A 20 38.34 -7.81 -28.46
C VAL A 20 37.86 -8.11 -29.88
N VAL A 21 37.15 -7.16 -30.50
CA VAL A 21 36.67 -7.30 -31.88
C VAL A 21 37.83 -7.37 -32.86
N LYS A 22 38.88 -6.55 -32.67
CA LYS A 22 40.13 -6.62 -33.45
C LYS A 22 40.84 -7.97 -33.26
N GLY A 23 40.85 -8.51 -32.03
CA GLY A 23 41.35 -9.86 -31.77
C GLY A 23 40.57 -10.95 -32.52
N MET A 24 39.25 -10.83 -32.61
CA MET A 24 38.41 -11.76 -33.38
C MET A 24 38.61 -11.64 -34.89
N MET A 25 38.90 -10.45 -35.41
CA MET A 25 39.32 -10.26 -36.79
C MET A 25 40.67 -10.93 -37.07
N ALA A 26 41.65 -10.75 -36.18
CA ALA A 26 42.98 -11.35 -36.32
C ALA A 26 42.93 -12.89 -36.26
N ASN A 27 42.01 -13.44 -35.48
CA ASN A 27 41.78 -14.89 -35.38
C ASN A 27 40.93 -15.46 -36.55
N GLY A 28 40.49 -14.63 -37.49
CA GLY A 28 39.68 -15.04 -38.65
C GLY A 28 38.23 -15.43 -38.34
N ALA A 29 37.73 -15.08 -37.14
CA ALA A 29 36.37 -15.41 -36.70
C ALA A 29 35.30 -14.44 -37.24
N LEU A 30 35.73 -13.29 -37.78
CA LEU A 30 34.86 -12.26 -38.35
C LEU A 30 35.31 -11.91 -39.76
N ASN A 31 34.37 -11.95 -40.71
CA ASN A 31 34.58 -11.41 -42.04
C ASN A 31 34.53 -9.89 -41.99
N PHE A 32 35.63 -9.24 -42.40
CA PHE A 32 35.72 -7.79 -42.49
C PHE A 32 36.14 -7.34 -43.88
N LYS A 33 35.71 -6.13 -44.25
CA LYS A 33 36.12 -5.43 -45.46
C LYS A 33 36.72 -4.09 -45.06
N GLU A 34 37.85 -3.74 -45.66
CA GLU A 34 38.47 -2.42 -45.49
C GLU A 34 38.23 -1.60 -46.75
N GLU A 35 37.62 -0.43 -46.60
CA GLU A 35 37.30 0.48 -47.70
C GLU A 35 37.53 1.92 -47.21
N GLU A 36 38.34 2.69 -47.93
CA GLU A 36 38.70 4.08 -47.59
C GLU A 36 39.28 4.29 -46.16
N GLY A 37 40.03 3.31 -45.66
CA GLY A 37 40.66 3.37 -44.32
C GLY A 37 39.69 3.13 -43.16
N LYS A 38 38.46 2.67 -43.45
CA LYS A 38 37.45 2.28 -42.46
C LYS A 38 37.17 0.78 -42.54
N ILE A 39 37.02 0.17 -41.36
CA ILE A 39 36.79 -1.27 -41.21
C ILE A 39 35.29 -1.52 -41.07
N TYR A 40 34.77 -2.36 -41.96
CA TYR A 40 33.37 -2.79 -41.97
C TYR A 40 33.25 -4.29 -41.68
N ILE A 41 32.35 -4.66 -40.77
CA ILE A 41 32.12 -6.04 -40.30
C ILE A 41 30.76 -6.54 -40.82
N GLU A 42 30.72 -7.77 -41.33
CA GLU A 42 29.49 -8.40 -41.81
C GLU A 42 28.53 -8.71 -40.64
N ALA A 43 27.39 -8.00 -40.58
CA ALA A 43 26.42 -8.06 -39.48
C ALA A 43 25.78 -9.46 -39.29
N HIS A 44 25.74 -10.25 -40.37
CA HIS A 44 25.09 -11.56 -40.37
C HIS A 44 25.83 -12.63 -39.55
N GLN A 45 27.09 -12.35 -39.17
CA GLN A 45 27.89 -13.22 -38.30
C GLN A 45 27.94 -12.76 -36.83
N GLY A 46 27.43 -11.56 -36.53
CA GLY A 46 27.65 -10.88 -35.25
C GLY A 46 26.99 -11.51 -34.02
N THR A 47 25.98 -12.38 -34.20
CA THR A 47 25.27 -13.04 -33.10
C THR A 47 25.48 -14.56 -33.02
N PHE A 48 25.93 -15.20 -34.11
CA PHE A 48 26.12 -16.66 -34.17
C PHE A 48 27.58 -17.12 -34.23
N SER A 49 28.54 -16.27 -34.61
CA SER A 49 29.96 -16.65 -34.72
C SER A 49 30.73 -16.60 -33.39
N VAL A 50 30.15 -15.97 -32.36
CA VAL A 50 30.72 -15.91 -30.99
C VAL A 50 30.45 -17.20 -30.19
N VAL A 51 29.65 -18.11 -30.75
CA VAL A 51 29.48 -19.48 -30.22
C VAL A 51 30.47 -20.37 -30.97
N PRO A 52 31.35 -21.13 -30.29
CA PRO A 52 32.27 -22.05 -30.96
C PRO A 52 31.48 -23.10 -31.75
N SER A 53 31.33 -22.89 -33.06
CA SER A 53 30.77 -23.92 -33.93
C SER A 53 31.85 -24.98 -34.12
N ALA A 54 31.61 -26.17 -33.56
CA ALA A 54 32.42 -27.37 -33.68
C ALA A 54 32.45 -27.94 -35.12
N ALA A 55 32.82 -27.11 -36.10
CA ALA A 55 32.75 -27.45 -37.50
C ALA A 55 34.02 -26.96 -38.22
N LYS A 56 35.12 -27.67 -37.98
CA LYS A 56 36.18 -28.04 -38.94
C LYS A 56 37.49 -28.35 -38.20
N SER A 57 37.57 -29.55 -37.63
CA SER A 57 38.86 -30.23 -37.56
C SER A 57 38.65 -31.73 -37.77
N GLN A 58 39.54 -32.31 -38.55
CA GLN A 58 39.61 -33.71 -38.92
C GLN A 58 39.57 -34.65 -37.71
N PRO A 59 39.30 -35.96 -37.88
CA PRO A 59 39.18 -36.89 -36.76
C PRO A 59 40.58 -37.19 -36.20
N ALA A 60 41.14 -36.26 -35.43
CA ALA A 60 42.17 -36.59 -34.46
C ALA A 60 41.45 -37.37 -33.36
N MET A 61 41.84 -38.63 -33.16
CA MET A 61 41.32 -39.45 -32.08
C MET A 61 41.41 -38.69 -30.77
N VAL A 62 40.26 -38.24 -30.27
CA VAL A 62 40.18 -37.46 -29.04
C VAL A 62 40.31 -38.47 -27.91
N ASN A 63 41.47 -38.45 -27.25
CA ASN A 63 41.65 -39.07 -25.94
C ASN A 63 40.50 -38.58 -25.04
N SER A 64 39.68 -39.50 -24.55
CA SER A 64 38.47 -39.25 -23.76
C SER A 64 38.71 -38.52 -22.42
N MET A 65 39.95 -38.15 -22.12
CA MET A 65 40.37 -37.59 -20.83
C MET A 65 40.44 -36.06 -20.82
N THR A 66 40.57 -35.39 -21.97
CA THR A 66 40.56 -33.91 -22.05
C THR A 66 39.15 -33.31 -22.25
N LEU A 67 38.18 -34.11 -22.71
CA LEU A 67 36.78 -33.68 -22.92
C LEU A 67 35.95 -33.65 -21.62
N ALA A 68 36.43 -34.29 -20.55
CA ALA A 68 35.74 -34.36 -19.27
C ALA A 68 35.68 -32.99 -18.55
N GLY A 69 36.69 -32.14 -18.75
CA GLY A 69 36.74 -30.80 -18.15
C GLY A 69 35.72 -29.84 -18.78
N GLU A 70 35.56 -29.88 -20.10
CA GLU A 70 34.64 -29.00 -20.84
C GLU A 70 33.17 -29.34 -20.51
N SER A 71 32.80 -30.63 -20.49
CA SER A 71 31.47 -31.07 -20.08
C SER A 71 31.16 -30.75 -18.60
N PHE A 72 32.17 -30.80 -17.73
CA PHE A 72 32.01 -30.44 -16.32
C PHE A 72 31.81 -28.92 -16.15
N VAL A 73 32.57 -28.10 -16.89
CA VAL A 73 32.43 -26.63 -16.88
C VAL A 73 31.06 -26.23 -17.41
N GLU A 74 30.59 -26.80 -18.52
CA GLU A 74 29.27 -26.53 -19.08
C GLU A 74 28.13 -26.89 -18.10
N LYS A 75 28.19 -28.07 -17.47
CA LYS A 75 27.22 -28.46 -16.43
C LYS A 75 27.26 -27.54 -15.21
N THR A 76 28.45 -27.10 -14.82
CA THR A 76 28.62 -26.19 -13.67
C THR A 76 28.05 -24.82 -14.00
N ILE A 77 28.34 -24.26 -15.19
CA ILE A 77 27.78 -22.99 -15.66
C ILE A 77 26.26 -23.09 -15.78
N GLY A 78 25.73 -24.17 -16.36
CA GLY A 78 24.29 -24.40 -16.45
C GLY A 78 23.61 -24.50 -15.09
N THR A 79 24.27 -25.11 -14.10
CA THR A 79 23.75 -25.17 -12.73
C THR A 79 23.76 -23.80 -12.06
N ILE A 80 24.81 -23.00 -12.25
CA ILE A 80 24.91 -21.63 -11.73
C ILE A 80 23.81 -20.75 -12.33
N LEU A 81 23.60 -20.82 -13.65
CA LEU A 81 22.55 -20.05 -14.33
C LEU A 81 21.16 -20.42 -13.84
N ASN A 82 20.86 -21.72 -13.71
CA ASN A 82 19.58 -22.20 -13.20
C ASN A 82 19.35 -21.76 -11.75
N LEU A 83 20.41 -21.76 -10.92
CA LEU A 83 20.32 -21.23 -9.56
C LEU A 83 20.07 -19.73 -9.55
N HIS A 84 20.75 -18.97 -10.41
CA HIS A 84 20.58 -17.52 -10.53
C HIS A 84 19.16 -17.15 -10.98
N GLU A 85 18.62 -17.86 -11.96
CA GLU A 85 17.24 -17.71 -12.43
C GLU A 85 16.25 -17.94 -11.28
N LYS A 86 16.39 -19.05 -10.54
CA LYS A 86 15.54 -19.32 -9.36
C LYS A 86 15.65 -18.27 -8.27
N VAL A 87 16.84 -17.74 -8.05
CA VAL A 87 17.05 -16.66 -7.07
C VAL A 87 16.39 -15.37 -7.53
N LEU A 88 16.44 -15.05 -8.82
CA LEU A 88 15.73 -13.90 -9.38
C LEU A 88 14.21 -14.06 -9.25
N ASP A 89 13.67 -15.21 -9.64
CA ASP A 89 12.24 -15.49 -9.55
C ASP A 89 11.72 -15.37 -8.12
N ALA A 90 12.42 -15.97 -7.15
CA ALA A 90 12.07 -15.85 -5.73
C ALA A 90 12.14 -14.39 -5.25
N LYS A 91 13.10 -13.62 -5.75
CA LYS A 91 13.26 -12.21 -5.39
C LYS A 91 12.13 -11.36 -5.97
N ASP A 92 11.70 -11.63 -7.19
CA ASP A 92 10.57 -10.94 -7.81
C ASP A 92 9.24 -11.31 -7.13
N GLU A 93 9.03 -12.59 -6.81
CA GLU A 93 7.86 -13.06 -6.06
C GLU A 93 7.77 -12.40 -4.67
N THR A 94 8.89 -12.37 -3.92
CA THR A 94 8.91 -11.70 -2.61
C THR A 94 8.67 -10.20 -2.72
N LEU A 95 9.19 -9.55 -3.76
CA LEU A 95 8.99 -8.12 -3.99
C LEU A 95 7.53 -7.81 -4.35
N GLU A 96 6.91 -8.66 -5.17
CA GLU A 96 5.49 -8.57 -5.49
C GLU A 96 4.60 -8.81 -4.26
N ALA A 97 4.92 -9.83 -3.45
CA ALA A 97 4.23 -10.07 -2.18
C ALA A 97 4.31 -8.85 -1.24
N LEU A 98 5.49 -8.27 -1.07
CA LEU A 98 5.69 -7.08 -0.24
C LEU A 98 4.98 -5.83 -0.78
N LYS A 99 4.89 -5.67 -2.11
CA LYS A 99 4.13 -4.58 -2.74
C LYS A 99 2.63 -4.76 -2.50
N ASN A 100 2.12 -5.97 -2.68
CA ASN A 100 0.72 -6.29 -2.46
C ASN A 100 0.33 -6.12 -0.98
N GLU A 101 1.19 -6.54 -0.06
CA GLU A 101 0.99 -6.31 1.38
C GLU A 101 0.99 -4.83 1.72
N ASN A 102 1.95 -4.05 1.21
CA ASN A 102 1.95 -2.59 1.41
C ASN A 102 0.67 -1.92 0.89
N LYS A 103 0.19 -2.36 -0.28
CA LYS A 103 -1.07 -1.86 -0.83
C LYS A 103 -2.23 -2.21 0.08
N PHE A 104 -2.32 -3.47 0.52
CA PHE A 104 -3.36 -3.93 1.44
C PHE A 104 -3.34 -3.12 2.76
N LEU A 105 -2.17 -2.90 3.35
CA LEU A 105 -2.03 -2.10 4.58
C LEU A 105 -2.47 -0.65 4.35
N LYS A 106 -2.14 -0.07 3.20
CA LYS A 106 -2.56 1.29 2.84
C LYS A 106 -4.08 1.39 2.68
N ASP A 107 -4.70 0.41 2.02
CA ASP A 107 -6.14 0.36 1.83
C ASP A 107 -6.87 0.15 3.17
N ALA A 108 -6.34 -0.72 4.04
CA ALA A 108 -6.85 -0.92 5.40
C ALA A 108 -6.74 0.36 6.25
N LEU A 109 -5.65 1.12 6.11
CA LEU A 109 -5.46 2.39 6.80
C LEU A 109 -6.51 3.42 6.37
N TYR A 110 -6.77 3.57 5.07
CA TYR A 110 -7.81 4.48 4.58
C TYR A 110 -9.20 4.07 5.07
N SER A 111 -9.52 2.77 5.03
CA SER A 111 -10.79 2.27 5.55
C SER A 111 -10.97 2.56 7.04
N MET A 112 -9.91 2.41 7.85
CA MET A 112 -9.96 2.77 9.27
C MET A 112 -10.15 4.27 9.47
N GLN A 113 -9.50 5.12 8.67
CA GLN A 113 -9.67 6.58 8.76
C GLN A 113 -11.12 6.99 8.47
N GLU A 114 -11.73 6.41 7.44
CA GLU A 114 -13.15 6.66 7.12
C GLU A 114 -14.06 6.28 8.28
N LEU A 115 -13.84 5.11 8.90
CA LEU A 115 -14.58 4.68 10.08
C LEU A 115 -14.40 5.64 11.26
N TYR A 116 -13.17 6.11 11.52
CA TYR A 116 -12.91 7.09 12.58
C TYR A 116 -13.64 8.42 12.35
N ASP A 117 -13.74 8.88 11.10
CA ASP A 117 -14.47 10.10 10.76
C ASP A 117 -15.99 9.92 10.93
N GLU A 118 -16.53 8.75 10.61
CA GLU A 118 -17.93 8.40 10.88
C GLU A 118 -18.24 8.32 12.39
N ASP A 119 -17.37 7.68 13.16
CA ASP A 119 -17.49 7.60 14.61
C ASP A 119 -17.45 9.00 15.23
N ARG A 120 -16.59 9.89 14.73
CA ARG A 120 -16.52 11.28 15.20
C ARG A 120 -17.84 12.02 14.97
N LYS A 121 -18.46 11.87 13.79
CA LYS A 121 -19.79 12.46 13.50
C LYS A 121 -20.87 11.88 14.40
N THR A 122 -20.81 10.58 14.67
CA THR A 122 -21.74 9.89 15.57
C THR A 122 -21.62 10.42 16.99
N ILE A 123 -20.39 10.57 17.50
CA ILE A 123 -20.11 11.15 18.83
C ILE A 123 -20.62 12.59 18.92
N GLU A 124 -20.41 13.40 17.88
CA GLU A 124 -20.94 14.77 17.85
C GLU A 124 -22.47 14.80 17.94
N THR A 125 -23.13 13.93 17.18
CA THR A 125 -24.59 13.79 17.20
C THR A 125 -25.08 13.37 18.58
N LEU A 126 -24.49 12.34 19.18
CA LEU A 126 -24.82 11.88 20.53
C LEU A 126 -24.61 12.96 21.60
N ASN A 127 -23.56 13.77 21.48
CA ASN A 127 -23.32 14.88 22.39
C ASN A 127 -24.40 15.97 22.25
N ASN A 128 -24.87 16.25 21.04
CA ASN A 128 -25.95 17.21 20.80
C ASN A 128 -27.28 16.71 21.39
N GLU A 129 -27.64 15.44 21.15
CA GLU A 129 -28.82 14.82 21.74
C GLU A 129 -28.76 14.82 23.28
N LEU A 130 -27.61 14.49 23.84
CA LEU A 130 -27.39 14.50 25.28
C LEU A 130 -27.48 15.92 25.87
N LYS A 131 -27.04 16.93 25.13
CA LYS A 131 -27.23 18.35 25.52
C LYS A 131 -28.70 18.72 25.52
N HIS A 132 -29.46 18.38 24.47
CA HIS A 132 -30.90 18.64 24.42
C HIS A 132 -31.65 17.94 25.55
N ALA A 133 -31.37 16.67 25.81
CA ALA A 133 -31.96 15.94 26.93
C ALA A 133 -31.67 16.60 28.29
N ARG A 134 -30.45 17.14 28.49
CA ARG A 134 -30.10 17.88 29.71
C ARG A 134 -30.91 19.18 29.84
N GLU A 135 -31.05 19.93 28.75
CA GLU A 135 -31.84 21.17 28.71
C GLU A 135 -33.32 20.89 29.01
N GLU A 136 -33.89 19.83 28.43
CA GLU A 136 -35.26 19.39 28.72
C GLU A 136 -35.45 19.01 30.18
N ILE A 137 -34.54 18.24 30.77
CA ILE A 137 -34.59 17.87 32.20
C ILE A 137 -34.54 19.13 33.07
N GLU A 138 -33.69 20.10 32.74
CA GLU A 138 -33.62 21.34 33.50
C GLU A 138 -34.91 22.16 33.38
N PHE A 139 -35.49 22.24 32.17
CA PHE A 139 -36.78 22.86 31.95
C PHE A 139 -37.90 22.17 32.76
N LEU A 140 -37.95 20.84 32.76
CA LEU A 140 -38.93 20.07 33.54
C LEU A 140 -38.76 20.34 35.04
N LYS A 141 -37.52 20.37 35.56
CA LYS A 141 -37.25 20.71 36.97
C LYS A 141 -37.76 22.09 37.33
N ARG A 142 -37.52 23.10 36.48
CA ARG A 142 -38.02 24.47 36.67
C ARG A 142 -39.55 24.49 36.65
N LYS A 143 -40.19 23.84 35.67
CA LYS A 143 -41.65 23.76 35.55
C LYS A 143 -42.28 23.06 36.75
N TYR A 144 -41.70 21.95 37.20
CA TYR A 144 -42.16 21.24 38.40
C TYR A 144 -42.07 22.13 39.65
N ARG A 145 -40.95 22.83 39.86
CA ARG A 145 -40.80 23.76 40.99
C ARG A 145 -41.85 24.87 40.98
N LEU A 146 -42.13 25.46 39.80
CA LEU A 146 -43.16 26.50 39.66
C LEU A 146 -44.56 25.96 39.96
N MET A 147 -44.92 24.81 39.39
CA MET A 147 -46.21 24.16 39.63
C MET A 147 -46.37 23.80 41.10
N TRP A 148 -45.34 23.22 41.73
CA TRP A 148 -45.36 22.89 43.15
C TRP A 148 -45.53 24.12 44.03
N SER A 149 -44.81 25.22 43.74
CA SER A 149 -44.94 26.47 44.50
C SER A 149 -46.36 27.03 44.39
N LYS A 150 -46.94 27.03 43.19
CA LYS A 150 -48.32 27.45 42.95
C LYS A 150 -49.34 26.54 43.65
N THR A 151 -49.11 25.24 43.65
CA THR A 151 -49.94 24.28 44.40
C THR A 151 -49.87 24.56 45.89
N ALA A 152 -48.66 24.73 46.45
CA ALA A 152 -48.48 25.06 47.86
C ALA A 152 -49.17 26.39 48.25
N GLU A 153 -49.11 27.41 47.38
CA GLU A 153 -49.84 28.66 47.57
C GLU A 153 -51.37 28.44 47.55
N ILE A 154 -51.90 27.69 46.58
CA ILE A 154 -53.36 27.45 46.49
C ILE A 154 -53.88 26.64 47.69
N PHE A 155 -53.13 25.64 48.16
CA PHE A 155 -53.55 24.81 49.29
C PHE A 155 -53.26 25.46 50.65
N GLY A 156 -52.16 26.21 50.77
CA GLY A 156 -51.84 27.03 51.95
C GLY A 156 -52.80 28.21 52.11
N ALA A 157 -53.10 28.93 51.03
CA ALA A 157 -54.05 30.03 51.03
C ALA A 157 -55.51 29.58 51.12
N LYS A 158 -55.82 28.28 51.06
CA LYS A 158 -57.14 27.75 51.44
C LYS A 158 -57.22 27.40 52.91
N THR A 159 -56.10 27.02 53.54
CA THR A 159 -56.07 26.68 54.96
C THR A 159 -56.12 27.93 55.85
N GLU A 160 -55.49 29.04 55.46
CA GLU A 160 -55.56 30.32 56.19
C GLU A 160 -56.96 30.95 56.30
N PRO A 161 -57.76 31.12 55.21
CA PRO A 161 -59.10 31.67 55.30
C PRO A 161 -60.07 30.74 56.03
N ASP A 162 -59.92 29.42 55.91
CA ASP A 162 -60.75 28.45 56.65
C ASP A 162 -60.44 28.48 58.16
N LEU A 163 -59.17 28.74 58.55
CA LEU A 163 -58.76 28.94 59.95
C LEU A 163 -59.25 30.28 60.53
N GLU A 164 -59.24 31.36 59.74
CA GLU A 164 -59.79 32.66 60.16
C GLU A 164 -61.33 32.64 60.26
N MET A 165 -62.00 31.90 59.37
CA MET A 165 -63.45 31.75 59.40
C MET A 165 -63.91 30.92 60.62
N ASN A 166 -63.18 29.87 61.01
CA ASN A 166 -63.45 29.09 62.23
C ASN A 166 -63.17 29.86 63.53
N LYS A 167 -62.12 30.69 63.59
CA LYS A 167 -61.86 31.57 64.77
C LYS A 167 -62.97 32.60 65.01
N ASN A 168 -63.67 33.04 63.97
CA ASN A 168 -64.80 33.95 64.10
C ASN A 168 -66.11 33.24 64.54
N LEU A 169 -66.21 31.92 64.39
CA LEU A 169 -67.32 31.10 64.86
C LEU A 169 -67.15 30.65 66.33
N GLU A 170 -65.92 30.59 66.85
CA GLU A 170 -65.63 30.19 68.24
C GLU A 170 -65.66 31.34 69.27
N LYS A 171 -66.00 32.57 68.88
CA LYS A 171 -66.22 33.64 69.87
C LYS A 171 -67.56 33.42 70.57
N PRO A 172 -67.59 33.18 71.90
CA PRO A 172 -68.83 32.97 72.63
C PRO A 172 -69.69 34.23 72.57
N ILE A 173 -70.98 34.04 72.31
CA ILE A 173 -72.02 35.06 72.44
C ILE A 173 -72.18 35.34 73.94
N GLU A 174 -71.29 36.15 74.51
CA GLU A 174 -71.57 36.84 75.75
C GLU A 174 -72.26 38.16 75.43
N ASN A 175 -73.41 38.36 76.06
CA ASN A 175 -74.25 39.55 76.11
C ASN A 175 -75.42 39.59 75.11
N MET A 176 -76.52 38.95 75.51
CA MET A 176 -77.86 39.55 75.40
C MET A 176 -78.81 38.88 76.41
N GLU A 177 -78.64 39.20 77.70
CA GLU A 177 -79.75 39.22 78.65
C GLU A 177 -80.24 40.68 78.76
N GLN A 178 -81.47 40.92 78.31
CA GLN A 178 -82.49 41.80 78.92
C GLN A 178 -83.81 41.69 78.17
#